data_AF-A0A9J6ZJK7-F1
#
_entry.id   AF-A0A9J6ZJK7-F1
#
_cell.length_a   1.000
_cell.length_b   1.000
_cell.length_c   1.000
_cell.angle_alpha   90.00
_cell.angle_beta   90.00
_cell.angle_gamma   90.00
#
_symmetry.space_group_name_H-M   'P 1'
#
loop_
_entity.id
_entity.type
_entity.pdbx_description
1 polymer ?
#
loop_
_entity_poly.entity_id
_entity_poly.type
_entity_poly.pdbx_seq_one_letter_code
_entity_poly.pdbx_strand_id
1 'polypeptide(L)'
;MEQWQTILIVKGAAGKINLLARKEENGSWQYCRSNDNVEQNSNNIIVYSFKDALSLLGQSWTYLTPEFIHPEFKSQFWTSISVEKGMFNRSNWRKACM
;
A
#
# COMPACT_ATOMS: atom_id res chain seq x y z
N MET A 1 -3.18 2.57 -22.29
CA MET A 1 -1.93 2.42 -21.51
C MET A 1 -2.32 2.29 -20.05
N GLU A 2 -2.34 1.08 -19.51
CA GLU A 2 -2.68 0.85 -18.10
C GLU A 2 -1.47 1.22 -17.24
N GLN A 3 -1.48 2.45 -16.72
CA GLN A 3 -0.40 2.98 -15.88
C GLN A 3 -0.57 2.46 -14.45
N TRP A 4 0.55 2.11 -13.82
CA TRP A 4 0.60 1.83 -12.39
C TRP A 4 0.23 3.09 -11.61
N GLN A 5 -0.72 2.95 -10.69
CA GLN A 5 -1.19 4.04 -9.83
C GLN A 5 -0.72 3.79 -8.41
N THR A 6 -0.19 4.82 -7.76
CA THR A 6 0.19 4.73 -6.35
C THR A 6 -1.08 4.66 -5.50
N ILE A 7 -1.27 3.53 -4.81
CA ILE A 7 -2.43 3.31 -3.94
C ILE A 7 -2.15 3.57 -2.47
N LEU A 8 -0.88 3.49 -2.07
CA LEU A 8 -0.43 3.76 -0.71
C LEU A 8 0.99 4.32 -0.71
N ILE A 9 1.25 5.30 0.14
CA ILE A 9 2.59 5.73 0.50
C ILE A 9 2.69 5.68 2.01
N VAL A 10 3.67 4.96 2.53
CA VAL A 10 4.01 4.94 3.95
C VAL A 10 5.44 5.41 4.14
N LYS A 11 5.64 6.29 5.12
CA LYS A 11 6.95 6.85 5.48
C LYS A 11 7.41 6.28 6.80
N GLY A 12 8.65 5.78 6.80
CA GLY A 12 9.37 5.32 7.97
C GLY A 12 10.68 6.05 8.20
N ALA A 13 11.38 5.66 9.26
CA ALA A 13 12.74 6.13 9.52
C ALA A 13 13.74 5.72 8.41
N ALA A 14 13.50 4.59 7.75
CA ALA A 14 14.37 4.04 6.70
C ALA A 14 14.02 4.54 5.28
N GLY A 15 13.03 5.42 5.12
CA GLY A 15 12.59 5.92 3.81
C GLY A 15 11.08 5.83 3.60
N LYS A 16 10.66 5.89 2.33
CA LYS A 16 9.25 5.76 1.93
C LYS A 16 9.03 4.42 1.24
N ILE A 17 7.86 3.83 1.43
CA ILE A 17 7.42 2.64 0.71
C ILE A 17 6.13 3.03 -0.01
N ASN A 18 6.16 2.89 -1.32
CA ASN A 18 5.04 3.11 -2.21
C ASN A 18 4.45 1.74 -2.59
N LEU A 19 3.15 1.59 -2.46
CA LEU A 19 2.40 0.48 -3.03
C LEU A 19 1.70 1.00 -4.28
N LEU A 20 1.97 0.33 -5.39
CA LEU A 20 1.39 0.61 -6.69
C LEU A 20 0.35 -0.46 -7.00
N ALA A 21 -0.73 -0.08 -7.68
CA ALA A 21 -1.68 -1.00 -8.26
C ALA A 21 -1.90 -0.71 -9.74
N ARG A 22 -2.13 -1.75 -10.52
CA ARG A 22 -2.54 -1.68 -11.92
C ARG A 22 -3.79 -2.52 -12.08
N LYS A 23 -4.79 -1.96 -12.77
CA LYS A 23 -5.95 -2.74 -13.19
C LYS A 23 -5.63 -3.40 -14.52
N GLU A 24 -5.94 -4.68 -14.64
CA GLU A 24 -5.83 -5.46 -15.87
C GLU A 24 -7.14 -5.36 -16.67
N GLU A 25 -7.07 -5.67 -17.97
CA GLU A 25 -8.22 -5.74 -18.88
C GLU A 25 -9.30 -6.72 -18.42
N ASN A 26 -8.93 -7.76 -17.67
CA ASN A 26 -9.86 -8.73 -17.09
C ASN A 26 -10.57 -8.23 -15.81
N GLY A 27 -10.32 -6.99 -15.39
CA GLY A 27 -10.85 -6.39 -14.18
C GLY A 27 -10.13 -6.73 -12.88
N SER A 28 -9.09 -7.57 -12.94
CA SER A 28 -8.24 -7.91 -11.79
C SER A 28 -7.25 -6.79 -11.48
N TRP A 29 -6.75 -6.75 -10.25
CA TRP A 29 -5.73 -5.82 -9.83
C TRP A 29 -4.40 -6.53 -9.60
N GLN A 30 -3.34 -5.96 -10.16
CA GLN A 30 -1.96 -6.29 -9.84
C GLN A 30 -1.43 -5.26 -8.86
N TYR A 31 -0.60 -5.70 -7.93
CA TYR A 31 0.00 -4.87 -6.91
C TYR A 31 1.49 -5.07 -6.87
N CYS A 32 2.21 -4.00 -6.58
CA CYS A 32 3.66 -3.98 -6.61
C CYS A 32 4.17 -3.01 -5.54
N ARG A 33 5.25 -3.37 -4.85
CA ARG A 33 5.96 -2.47 -3.94
C ARG A 33 7.06 -1.73 -4.68
N SER A 34 7.23 -0.43 -4.38
CA SER A 34 8.40 0.36 -4.76
C SER A 34 8.93 1.12 -3.53
N ASN A 35 10.24 1.09 -3.31
CA ASN A 35 10.88 1.84 -2.20
C ASN A 35 11.34 3.25 -2.62
N ASP A 36 11.38 3.56 -3.91
CA ASP A 36 11.86 4.84 -4.40
C ASP A 36 11.03 5.27 -5.60
N ASN A 37 11.07 6.55 -5.95
CA ASN A 37 10.22 7.19 -6.97
C ASN A 37 10.61 6.78 -8.41
N VAL A 38 11.24 5.62 -8.54
CA VAL A 38 11.96 5.18 -9.70
C VAL A 38 11.18 4.05 -10.34
N GLU A 39 10.96 4.23 -11.64
CA GLU A 39 10.38 3.30 -12.59
C GLU A 39 10.69 1.85 -12.25
N GLN A 40 9.67 1.00 -12.43
CA GLN A 40 9.66 -0.44 -12.15
C GLN A 40 11.05 -1.08 -12.25
N ASN A 41 11.74 -1.22 -11.12
CA ASN A 41 12.91 -2.06 -11.04
C ASN A 41 12.44 -3.48 -11.37
N SER A 42 13.09 -4.16 -12.33
CA SER A 42 12.68 -5.45 -12.88
C SER A 42 12.64 -6.61 -11.87
N ASN A 43 12.96 -6.35 -10.59
CA ASN A 43 12.87 -7.28 -9.47
C ASN A 43 11.69 -7.02 -8.53
N ASN A 44 10.74 -6.16 -8.91
CA ASN A 44 9.58 -5.92 -8.07
C ASN A 44 8.64 -7.13 -8.07
N ILE A 45 8.32 -7.62 -6.86
CA ILE A 45 7.38 -8.73 -6.67
C ILE A 45 5.97 -8.21 -7.00
N ILE A 46 5.38 -8.78 -8.05
CA ILE A 46 3.99 -8.52 -8.43
C ILE A 46 3.10 -9.55 -7.76
N VAL A 47 2.07 -9.08 -7.09
CA VAL A 47 1.06 -9.91 -6.42
C VAL A 47 -0.34 -9.53 -6.90
N TYR A 48 -1.27 -10.47 -6.84
CA TYR A 48 -2.64 -10.28 -7.37
C TYR A 48 -3.69 -10.11 -6.27
N SER A 49 -3.31 -10.35 -5.02
CA SER A 49 -4.18 -10.16 -3.86
C SER A 49 -3.79 -8.91 -3.10
N PHE A 50 -4.78 -8.13 -2.67
CA PHE A 50 -4.56 -6.97 -1.81
C PHE A 50 -3.86 -7.35 -0.50
N LYS A 51 -4.21 -8.50 0.09
CA LYS A 51 -3.56 -9.01 1.31
C LYS A 51 -2.07 -9.34 1.11
N ASP A 52 -1.72 -9.91 -0.04
CA ASP A 52 -0.32 -10.17 -0.38
C ASP A 52 0.41 -8.84 -0.61
N ALA A 53 -0.26 -7.85 -1.20
CA ALA A 53 0.28 -6.51 -1.41
C ALA A 53 0.62 -5.82 -0.10
N LEU A 54 -0.23 -5.93 0.93
CA LEU A 54 0.09 -5.46 2.29
C LEU A 54 1.27 -6.21 2.89
N SER A 55 1.37 -7.51 2.62
CA SER A 55 2.49 -8.34 3.08
C SER A 55 3.82 -7.89 2.45
N LEU A 56 3.81 -7.35 1.22
CA LEU A 56 5.01 -6.78 0.58
C LEU A 56 5.58 -5.58 1.36
N LEU A 57 4.74 -4.82 2.07
CA LEU A 57 5.16 -3.71 2.91
C LEU A 57 5.96 -4.19 4.15
N GLY A 58 5.86 -5.48 4.48
CA GLY A 58 6.56 -6.15 5.58
C GLY A 58 5.87 -5.94 6.94
N GLN A 59 6.02 -6.86 7.88
CA GLN A 59 5.27 -6.90 9.16
C GLN A 59 5.25 -5.60 9.99
N SER A 60 6.21 -4.70 9.76
CA SER A 60 6.33 -3.41 10.44
C SER A 60 5.66 -2.24 9.72
N TRP A 61 5.00 -2.46 8.57
CA TRP A 61 4.34 -1.40 7.80
C TRP A 61 3.26 -0.65 8.60
N THR A 62 2.62 -1.35 9.54
CA THR A 62 1.63 -0.78 10.47
C THR A 62 2.21 0.26 11.44
N TYR A 63 3.53 0.25 11.68
CA TYR A 63 4.23 1.26 12.49
C TYR A 63 4.66 2.48 11.67
N LEU A 64 4.56 2.41 10.34
CA LEU A 64 4.91 3.50 9.46
C LEU A 64 3.80 4.56 9.44
N THR A 65 4.18 5.79 9.10
CA THR A 65 3.23 6.88 8.98
C THR A 65 2.70 6.92 7.55
N PRO A 66 1.39 6.71 7.32
CA PRO A 66 0.84 6.88 5.99
C PRO A 66 0.95 8.33 5.56
N GLU A 67 1.48 8.54 4.37
CA GLU A 67 1.60 9.86 3.74
C GLU A 67 0.50 10.05 2.70
N PHE A 68 0.08 8.97 2.03
CA PHE A 68 -0.97 9.00 1.02
C PHE A 68 -1.71 7.66 0.96
N ILE A 69 -3.03 7.70 0.81
CA ILE A 69 -3.88 6.53 0.56
C ILE A 69 -4.84 6.89 -0.55
N HIS A 70 -4.89 6.06 -1.59
CA HIS A 70 -5.80 6.28 -2.71
C HIS A 70 -7.26 6.10 -2.25
N PRO A 71 -8.17 7.02 -2.60
CA PRO A 71 -9.54 7.05 -2.08
C PRO A 71 -10.33 5.75 -2.36
N GLU A 72 -10.12 5.13 -3.53
CA GLU A 72 -10.77 3.86 -3.89
C GLU A 72 -10.36 2.69 -2.97
N PHE A 73 -9.13 2.71 -2.47
CA PHE A 73 -8.57 1.65 -1.62
C PHE A 73 -8.71 1.95 -0.13
N LYS A 74 -9.08 3.18 0.25
CA LYS A 74 -9.15 3.66 1.62
C LYS A 74 -10.01 2.75 2.52
N SER A 75 -11.18 2.33 2.06
CA SER A 75 -12.08 1.44 2.81
C SER A 75 -11.52 0.02 2.96
N GLN A 76 -10.85 -0.51 1.92
CA GLN A 76 -10.21 -1.82 1.97
C GLN A 76 -9.03 -1.79 2.95
N PHE A 77 -8.18 -0.75 2.89
CA PHE A 77 -7.09 -0.52 3.83
C PHE A 77 -7.57 -0.48 5.28
N TRP A 78 -8.65 0.28 5.57
CA TRP A 78 -9.20 0.35 6.92
C TRP A 78 -9.71 -0.98 7.44
N THR A 79 -10.39 -1.75 6.59
CA THR A 79 -10.85 -3.09 6.93
C THR A 79 -9.67 -3.99 7.26
N SER A 80 -8.64 -4.01 6.41
CA SER A 80 -7.42 -4.80 6.63
C SER A 80 -6.68 -4.40 7.91
N ILE A 81 -6.48 -3.10 8.17
CA ILE A 81 -5.83 -2.61 9.40
C ILE A 81 -6.65 -2.99 10.64
N SER A 82 -7.98 -2.88 10.57
CA SER A 82 -8.87 -3.19 11.68
C SER A 82 -8.90 -4.69 12.00
N VAL A 83 -8.72 -5.54 10.99
CA VAL A 83 -8.66 -7.00 11.14
C VAL A 83 -7.28 -7.47 11.62
N GLU A 84 -6.19 -6.90 11.09
CA GLU A 84 -4.83 -7.37 11.44
C GLU A 84 -4.37 -6.95 12.84
N LYS A 85 -4.81 -5.80 13.38
CA LYS A 85 -4.39 -5.40 14.73
C LYS A 85 -5.45 -4.65 15.52
N GLY A 86 -5.80 -5.24 16.67
CA GLY A 86 -6.31 -4.50 17.82
C GLY A 86 -5.35 -3.37 18.21
N MET A 87 -5.88 -2.14 18.13
CA MET A 87 -5.52 -0.96 18.93
C MET A 87 -4.18 -0.21 18.79
N PHE A 88 -3.09 -0.72 18.24
CA PHE A 88 -1.83 0.04 18.29
C PHE A 88 -1.54 0.83 17.00
N ASN A 89 -1.80 2.14 17.06
CA ASN A 89 -1.44 3.20 16.08
C ASN A 89 -2.52 3.68 15.08
N ARG A 90 -3.81 3.55 15.41
CA ARG A 90 -4.92 4.14 14.63
C ARG A 90 -4.79 5.67 14.46
N SER A 91 -4.15 6.37 15.39
CA SER A 91 -4.10 7.84 15.40
C SER A 91 -3.34 8.44 14.21
N ASN A 92 -2.23 7.82 13.80
CA ASN A 92 -1.46 8.29 12.64
C ASN A 92 -2.17 7.96 11.32
N TRP A 93 -2.75 6.75 11.25
CA TRP A 93 -3.52 6.32 10.07
C TRP A 93 -4.84 7.07 9.89
N ARG A 94 -5.47 7.50 10.99
CA ARG A 94 -6.67 8.33 10.97
C ARG A 94 -6.42 9.72 10.41
N LYS A 95 -5.23 10.30 10.58
CA LYS A 95 -4.87 11.61 10.03
C LYS A 95 -4.64 11.60 8.52
N ALA A 96 -3.99 10.56 7.99
CA ALA A 96 -3.80 10.43 6.52
C ALA A 96 -5.08 10.08 5.76
N CYS A 97 -6.13 9.71 6.49
CA CYS A 97 -7.45 9.38 5.98
C CYS A 97 -8.51 10.46 6.24
N MET A 98 -8.16 11.64 6.77
CA MET A 98 -9.12 12.75 6.90
C MET A 98 -9.12 13.61 5.64
#